data_AF-A0AA39IMN5-F1
#
_entry.id   AF-A0AA39IMN5-F1
#
_cell.length_a   1.000
_cell.length_b   1.000
_cell.length_c   1.000
_cell.angle_alpha   90.00
_cell.angle_beta   90.00
_cell.angle_gamma   90.00
#
_symmetry.space_group_name_H-M   'P 1'
#
loop_
_entity.id
_entity.type
_entity.pdbx_description
1 polymer ?
#
loop_
_entity_poly.entity_id
_entity_poly.type
_entity_poly.pdbx_seq_one_letter_code
_entity_poly.pdbx_strand_id
1 'polypeptide(L)'
;MTIQTAVLIETLVDLGAEVQWSSCNIFSTQDHAAAAIAATGTPVFAWKGETLEEPARNMILDDGGDVTLLIHQGTKPENGSYGAGQHRVRLAAKNSASYGRPGLIPAINVNDSVTKSKFDNLYGIRESLPDGIKRATDVMIAGKIAVVAGYGDVGKGSAASLRAFGARVIVTEIDPINALQAAMEGYEVNTMERIDRSWPCRSHLSAMKDQAIVCNIGHFDNEIHVDALVSIAGIKHVNIKPQVDHVHLPERQARSSCSPRAASSTCTRANKDSLQEEGEVYVLPKNLDEEVARLHLKKLGVKLTTLSQEQADYIGVPVEGPFKPDHYRY
;
A
#
# COMPACT_ATOMS: atom_id res chain seq x y z
N MET A 1 1.39 -3.48 -13.39
CA MET A 1 0.51 -3.77 -14.55
C MET A 1 0.01 -5.22 -14.49
N THR A 2 -1.21 -5.47 -14.02
CA THR A 2 -1.74 -6.84 -13.82
C THR A 2 -2.92 -7.16 -14.73
N ILE A 3 -3.43 -8.40 -14.71
CA ILE A 3 -4.70 -8.78 -15.35
C ILE A 3 -5.88 -7.92 -14.85
N GLN A 4 -5.91 -7.56 -13.57
CA GLN A 4 -6.94 -6.68 -13.04
C GLN A 4 -6.79 -5.26 -13.59
N THR A 5 -5.56 -4.76 -13.72
CA THR A 5 -5.29 -3.47 -14.37
C THR A 5 -5.68 -3.48 -15.86
N ALA A 6 -5.51 -4.61 -16.56
CA ALA A 6 -5.93 -4.76 -17.94
C ALA A 6 -7.43 -4.49 -18.12
N VAL A 7 -8.28 -5.06 -17.26
CA VAL A 7 -9.74 -4.82 -17.27
C VAL A 7 -10.07 -3.34 -17.01
N LEU A 8 -9.33 -2.67 -16.11
CA LEU A 8 -9.49 -1.23 -15.88
C LEU A 8 -9.14 -0.42 -17.14
N ILE A 9 -8.03 -0.73 -17.80
CA ILE A 9 -7.61 -0.07 -19.04
C ILE A 9 -8.65 -0.24 -20.13
N GLU A 10 -9.11 -1.47 -20.38
CA GLU A 10 -10.16 -1.75 -21.37
C GLU A 10 -11.45 -1.00 -21.05
N THR A 11 -11.84 -0.93 -19.77
CA THR A 11 -13.01 -0.15 -19.34
C THR A 11 -12.86 1.34 -19.67
N LEU A 12 -11.68 1.93 -19.46
CA LEU A 12 -11.43 3.34 -19.80
C LEU A 12 -11.49 3.57 -21.32
N VAL A 13 -10.92 2.64 -22.10
CA VAL A 13 -10.96 2.69 -23.57
C VAL A 13 -12.40 2.54 -24.09
N ASP A 14 -13.18 1.60 -23.54
CA ASP A 14 -14.60 1.40 -23.87
C ASP A 14 -15.44 2.64 -23.54
N LEU A 15 -15.05 3.42 -22.52
CA LEU A 15 -15.65 4.71 -22.19
C LEU A 15 -15.14 5.88 -23.07
N GLY A 16 -14.27 5.61 -24.05
CA GLY A 16 -13.78 6.55 -25.04
C GLY A 16 -12.47 7.26 -24.68
N ALA A 17 -11.73 6.79 -23.66
CA ALA A 17 -10.44 7.37 -23.30
C ALA A 17 -9.30 6.85 -24.20
N GLU A 18 -8.37 7.74 -24.56
CA GLU A 18 -7.04 7.36 -25.05
C GLU A 18 -6.13 7.13 -23.84
N VAL A 19 -5.62 5.91 -23.67
CA VAL A 19 -4.89 5.49 -22.48
C VAL A 19 -3.41 5.22 -22.80
N GLN A 20 -2.52 5.63 -21.92
CA GLN A 20 -1.14 5.15 -21.85
C GLN A 20 -0.88 4.63 -20.44
N TRP A 21 -0.09 3.57 -20.32
CA TRP A 21 0.08 2.91 -19.02
C TRP A 21 1.52 2.49 -18.75
N SER A 22 1.94 2.62 -17.48
CA SER A 22 3.18 2.06 -16.93
C SER A 22 2.93 1.38 -15.58
N SER A 23 3.89 0.58 -15.11
CA SER A 23 3.79 -0.06 -13.79
C SER A 23 4.43 0.82 -12.71
N CYS A 24 3.77 0.97 -11.56
CA CYS A 24 4.33 1.67 -10.40
C CYS A 24 5.30 0.81 -9.56
N ASN A 25 5.50 -0.46 -9.94
CA ASN A 25 6.45 -1.33 -9.26
C ASN A 25 7.15 -2.25 -10.26
N ILE A 26 8.47 -2.39 -10.08
CA ILE A 26 9.37 -3.13 -10.96
C ILE A 26 9.09 -4.64 -11.02
N PHE A 27 8.36 -5.20 -10.06
CA PHE A 27 8.07 -6.64 -9.96
C PHE A 27 6.59 -6.99 -10.03
N SER A 28 5.70 -6.00 -10.13
CA SER A 28 4.24 -6.24 -10.13
C SER A 28 3.66 -6.52 -11.52
N THR A 29 4.43 -6.33 -12.59
CA THR A 29 3.95 -6.56 -13.95
C THR A 29 3.73 -8.05 -14.22
N GLN A 30 2.57 -8.38 -14.78
CA GLN A 30 2.27 -9.67 -15.38
C GLN A 30 2.45 -9.55 -16.89
N ASP A 31 3.55 -10.08 -17.44
CA ASP A 31 3.97 -9.84 -18.83
C ASP A 31 2.89 -10.22 -19.86
N HIS A 32 2.12 -11.28 -19.61
CA HIS A 32 1.02 -11.69 -20.49
C HIS A 32 -0.16 -10.71 -20.46
N ALA A 33 -0.41 -10.03 -19.34
CA ALA A 33 -1.42 -8.97 -19.25
C ALA A 33 -0.95 -7.71 -20.00
N ALA A 34 0.32 -7.32 -19.84
CA ALA A 34 0.91 -6.21 -20.57
C ALA A 34 0.90 -6.47 -22.09
N ALA A 35 1.27 -7.68 -22.51
CA ALA A 35 1.25 -8.09 -23.92
C ALA A 35 -0.17 -8.09 -24.50
N ALA A 36 -1.18 -8.55 -23.74
CA ALA A 36 -2.57 -8.55 -24.18
C ALA A 36 -3.08 -7.11 -24.44
N ILE A 37 -2.78 -6.17 -23.54
CA ILE A 37 -3.18 -4.77 -23.71
C ILE A 37 -2.37 -4.07 -24.81
N ALA A 38 -1.08 -4.36 -24.93
CA ALA A 38 -0.29 -3.83 -26.06
C ALA A 38 -0.85 -4.28 -27.41
N ALA A 39 -1.37 -5.52 -27.50
CA ALA A 39 -1.98 -6.06 -28.70
C ALA A 39 -3.31 -5.38 -29.09
N THR A 40 -4.00 -4.69 -28.16
CA THR A 40 -5.19 -3.89 -28.49
C THR A 40 -4.83 -2.53 -29.10
N GLY A 41 -3.54 -2.18 -29.15
CA GLY A 41 -3.04 -0.89 -29.63
C GLY A 41 -2.89 0.17 -28.52
N THR A 42 -3.23 -0.14 -27.27
CA THR A 42 -2.97 0.74 -26.13
C THR A 42 -1.49 0.74 -25.77
N PRO A 43 -0.80 1.90 -25.75
CA PRO A 43 0.61 1.96 -25.35
C PRO A 43 0.81 1.55 -23.90
N VAL A 44 1.52 0.44 -23.70
CA VAL A 44 1.93 -0.07 -22.38
C VAL A 44 3.45 -0.11 -22.32
N PHE A 45 4.04 0.75 -21.49
CA PHE A 45 5.45 0.76 -21.13
C PHE A 45 5.58 0.10 -19.75
N ALA A 46 5.42 -1.21 -19.74
CA ALA A 46 5.51 -2.01 -18.54
C ALA A 46 6.10 -3.40 -18.86
N TRP A 47 7.39 -3.53 -18.64
CA TRP A 47 8.19 -4.73 -18.56
C TRP A 47 9.06 -4.65 -17.31
N LYS A 48 9.65 -5.78 -16.93
CA LYS A 48 10.48 -5.87 -15.73
C LYS A 48 11.82 -5.13 -15.96
N GLY A 49 11.95 -3.89 -15.45
CA GLY A 49 13.20 -3.10 -15.35
C GLY A 49 13.37 -1.96 -16.37
N GLU A 50 12.75 -0.79 -16.13
CA GLU A 50 12.61 0.31 -17.12
C GLU A 50 13.21 1.69 -16.75
N THR A 51 13.41 2.56 -17.76
CA THR A 51 13.67 4.02 -17.68
C THR A 51 12.86 4.79 -18.76
N LEU A 52 12.44 6.05 -18.48
CA LEU A 52 11.33 6.76 -19.15
C LEU A 52 11.68 8.07 -19.91
N GLU A 53 10.96 8.35 -21.02
CA GLU A 53 10.63 9.70 -21.55
C GLU A 53 9.17 9.70 -22.06
N GLU A 54 8.39 10.80 -21.90
CA GLU A 54 6.92 10.79 -22.14
C GLU A 54 6.28 12.09 -22.73
N PRO A 55 5.17 11.95 -23.52
CA PRO A 55 4.37 13.05 -24.08
C PRO A 55 3.25 13.58 -23.14
N ALA A 56 2.55 14.65 -23.56
CA ALA A 56 1.56 15.39 -22.77
C ALA A 56 0.21 14.65 -22.54
N ARG A 57 -0.38 14.80 -21.34
CA ARG A 57 -1.61 14.09 -20.87
C ARG A 57 -2.62 15.04 -20.21
N ASN A 58 -3.91 14.66 -20.17
CA ASN A 58 -5.01 15.45 -19.60
C ASN A 58 -5.65 14.84 -18.32
N MET A 59 -5.27 13.64 -17.90
CA MET A 59 -5.68 13.00 -16.64
C MET A 59 -4.56 12.05 -16.17
N ILE A 60 -4.41 11.90 -14.86
CA ILE A 60 -3.44 10.98 -14.24
C ILE A 60 -4.18 10.03 -13.32
N LEU A 61 -3.91 8.73 -13.46
CA LEU A 61 -4.30 7.69 -12.51
C LEU A 61 -3.03 7.14 -11.89
N ASP A 62 -2.84 7.35 -10.59
CA ASP A 62 -1.58 7.11 -9.91
C ASP A 62 -1.75 6.16 -8.71
N ASP A 63 -0.88 5.16 -8.65
CA ASP A 63 -0.75 4.23 -7.53
C ASP A 63 0.64 4.35 -6.95
N GLY A 64 0.74 5.12 -5.86
CA GLY A 64 2.01 5.33 -5.17
C GLY A 64 2.72 6.64 -5.46
N GLY A 65 2.19 7.46 -6.36
CA GLY A 65 2.49 8.89 -6.48
C GLY A 65 3.79 9.22 -7.22
N ASP A 66 4.47 8.25 -7.83
CA ASP A 66 5.74 8.45 -8.52
C ASP A 66 5.58 9.31 -9.78
N VAL A 67 4.53 9.09 -10.58
CA VAL A 67 4.26 9.92 -11.77
C VAL A 67 3.81 11.32 -11.36
N THR A 68 3.02 11.44 -10.29
CA THR A 68 2.65 12.74 -9.72
C THR A 68 3.90 13.49 -9.25
N LEU A 69 4.81 12.82 -8.53
CA LEU A 69 6.06 13.42 -8.06
C LEU A 69 6.96 13.85 -9.22
N LEU A 70 7.08 13.02 -10.25
CA LEU A 70 7.86 13.32 -11.46
C LEU A 70 7.34 14.60 -12.14
N ILE A 71 6.01 14.73 -12.28
CA ILE A 71 5.39 15.93 -12.83
C ILE A 71 5.71 17.14 -11.95
N HIS A 72 5.51 17.05 -10.64
CA HIS A 72 5.81 18.16 -9.72
C HIS A 72 7.30 18.56 -9.73
N GLN A 73 8.22 17.61 -9.86
CA GLN A 73 9.65 17.86 -9.94
C GLN A 73 10.06 18.46 -11.29
N GLY A 74 9.47 17.97 -12.39
CA GLY A 74 9.69 18.47 -13.75
C GLY A 74 9.06 19.84 -14.01
N THR A 75 8.03 20.23 -13.24
CA THR A 75 7.38 21.55 -13.33
C THR A 75 8.02 22.62 -12.46
N LYS A 76 9.18 22.39 -11.83
CA LYS A 76 9.90 23.45 -11.11
C LYS A 76 10.23 24.58 -12.09
N PRO A 77 9.60 25.78 -11.98
CA PRO A 77 9.84 26.85 -12.93
C PRO A 77 11.17 27.52 -12.60
N GLU A 78 12.00 27.79 -13.62
CA GLU A 78 13.23 28.58 -13.42
C GLU A 78 12.94 30.02 -12.95
N ASN A 79 11.69 30.52 -13.09
CA ASN A 79 11.32 31.91 -12.79
C ASN A 79 9.94 32.11 -12.11
N GLY A 80 9.46 31.14 -11.32
CA GLY A 80 8.36 31.41 -10.35
C GLY A 80 6.96 31.66 -10.91
N SER A 81 6.65 31.31 -12.16
CA SER A 81 5.27 31.29 -12.67
C SER A 81 4.92 29.93 -13.28
N TYR A 82 3.86 29.32 -12.75
CA TYR A 82 3.28 28.09 -13.30
C TYR A 82 2.51 28.44 -14.58
N GLY A 83 2.86 27.79 -15.69
CA GLY A 83 2.23 28.04 -16.98
C GLY A 83 0.75 27.63 -16.97
N ALA A 84 -0.13 28.56 -17.37
CA ALA A 84 -1.59 28.44 -17.38
C ALA A 84 -2.20 27.29 -18.23
N GLY A 85 -1.37 26.41 -18.81
CA GLY A 85 -1.80 25.27 -19.63
C GLY A 85 -2.00 23.95 -18.87
N GLN A 86 -1.55 23.83 -17.62
CA GLN A 86 -1.59 22.56 -16.86
C GLN A 86 -2.82 22.38 -15.95
N HIS A 87 -3.67 23.40 -15.82
CA HIS A 87 -4.87 23.40 -14.96
C HIS A 87 -6.01 22.47 -15.41
N ARG A 88 -5.82 21.65 -16.45
CA ARG A 88 -6.84 20.70 -16.94
C ARG A 88 -6.58 19.25 -16.55
N VAL A 89 -5.42 18.96 -15.98
CA VAL A 89 -5.11 17.61 -15.51
C VAL A 89 -5.93 17.34 -14.25
N ARG A 90 -6.52 16.16 -14.12
CA ARG A 90 -7.14 15.69 -12.88
C ARG A 90 -6.38 14.47 -12.40
N LEU A 91 -6.07 14.41 -11.11
CA LEU A 91 -5.36 13.29 -10.51
C LEU A 91 -6.34 12.40 -9.74
N ALA A 92 -6.35 11.10 -10.03
CA ALA A 92 -6.92 10.10 -9.13
C ALA A 92 -5.75 9.35 -8.50
N ALA A 93 -5.52 9.54 -7.20
CA ALA A 93 -4.38 8.98 -6.50
C ALA A 93 -4.82 8.02 -5.40
N LYS A 94 -4.15 6.87 -5.32
CA LYS A 94 -4.33 5.88 -4.25
C LYS A 94 -3.66 6.28 -2.94
N ASN A 95 -2.76 7.26 -2.89
CA ASN A 95 -2.03 7.66 -1.67
C ASN A 95 -1.67 9.16 -1.67
N SER A 96 -2.62 10.07 -1.89
CA SER A 96 -2.33 11.51 -1.94
C SER A 96 -1.87 12.12 -0.61
N ALA A 97 -2.20 11.49 0.53
CA ALA A 97 -1.84 11.98 1.86
C ALA A 97 -0.32 11.91 2.18
N SER A 98 0.44 11.07 1.48
CA SER A 98 1.89 10.92 1.68
C SER A 98 2.69 12.10 1.13
N TYR A 99 2.07 12.95 0.32
CA TYR A 99 2.67 14.15 -0.24
C TYR A 99 2.16 15.34 0.56
N GLY A 100 2.85 15.67 1.66
CA GLY A 100 2.51 16.78 2.56
C GLY A 100 2.63 18.18 1.95
N ARG A 101 2.23 18.36 0.69
CA ARG A 101 2.15 19.63 -0.04
C ARG A 101 0.85 19.63 -0.84
N PRO A 102 0.04 20.70 -0.77
CA PRO A 102 -1.01 20.95 -1.76
C PRO A 102 -0.39 20.82 -3.15
N GLY A 103 -0.90 19.90 -3.95
CA GLY A 103 -0.38 19.63 -5.29
C GLY A 103 -0.84 20.71 -6.26
N LEU A 104 -0.14 20.88 -7.38
CA LEU A 104 -0.49 21.86 -8.42
C LEU A 104 -1.82 21.55 -9.15
N ILE A 105 -2.43 20.42 -8.85
CA ILE A 105 -3.50 19.78 -9.61
C ILE A 105 -4.54 19.21 -8.63
N PRO A 106 -5.86 19.41 -8.87
CA PRO A 106 -6.92 18.77 -8.07
C PRO A 106 -6.80 17.25 -8.05
N ALA A 107 -6.94 16.66 -6.86
CA ALA A 107 -6.75 15.22 -6.65
C ALA A 107 -7.97 14.56 -5.99
N ILE A 108 -8.35 13.38 -6.47
CA ILE A 108 -9.33 12.50 -5.82
C ILE A 108 -8.54 11.40 -5.10
N ASN A 109 -8.68 11.34 -3.77
CA ASN A 109 -8.17 10.24 -2.97
C ASN A 109 -9.12 9.05 -3.06
N VAL A 110 -8.77 8.10 -3.91
CA VAL A 110 -9.56 6.87 -4.11
C VAL A 110 -9.36 5.89 -2.94
N ASN A 111 -8.24 5.97 -2.23
CA ASN A 111 -7.96 5.02 -1.15
C ASN A 111 -8.85 5.20 0.06
N ASP A 112 -9.23 6.43 0.36
CA ASP A 112 -10.07 6.73 1.53
C ASP A 112 -11.55 6.46 1.29
N SER A 113 -11.94 6.06 0.07
CA SER A 113 -13.24 5.42 -0.14
C SER A 113 -13.35 4.15 0.71
N VAL A 114 -14.52 3.94 1.28
CA VAL A 114 -14.82 2.82 2.16
C VAL A 114 -14.66 1.50 1.42
N THR A 115 -15.22 1.39 0.21
CA THR A 115 -15.09 0.22 -0.68
C THR A 115 -13.68 -0.02 -1.20
N LYS A 116 -12.74 0.89 -0.93
CA LYS A 116 -11.32 0.69 -1.21
C LYS A 116 -10.60 0.28 0.07
N SER A 117 -10.44 1.20 1.02
CA SER A 117 -9.62 1.00 2.22
C SER A 117 -9.96 -0.26 3.04
N LYS A 118 -11.25 -0.62 3.22
CA LYS A 118 -11.59 -1.84 4.00
C LYS A 118 -11.91 -3.06 3.18
N PHE A 119 -11.73 -2.98 1.88
CA PHE A 119 -11.83 -4.14 1.02
C PHE A 119 -10.48 -4.49 0.43
N ASP A 120 -9.88 -3.60 -0.34
CA ASP A 120 -8.57 -3.80 -0.97
C ASP A 120 -7.45 -3.94 0.09
N ASN A 121 -7.25 -2.93 0.95
CA ASN A 121 -6.14 -2.97 1.92
C ASN A 121 -6.32 -4.09 2.95
N LEU A 122 -7.57 -4.42 3.30
CA LEU A 122 -7.88 -5.41 4.31
C LEU A 122 -8.01 -6.82 3.72
N TYR A 123 -9.02 -7.07 2.89
CA TYR A 123 -9.30 -8.39 2.33
C TYR A 123 -8.37 -8.74 1.18
N GLY A 124 -7.96 -7.77 0.35
CA GLY A 124 -6.98 -8.01 -0.72
C GLY A 124 -5.66 -8.54 -0.18
N ILE A 125 -5.15 -7.94 0.90
CA ILE A 125 -3.94 -8.41 1.59
C ILE A 125 -4.17 -9.75 2.30
N ARG A 126 -5.38 -9.96 2.85
CA ARG A 126 -5.73 -11.25 3.46
C ARG A 126 -5.62 -12.40 2.48
N GLU A 127 -5.93 -12.16 1.20
CA GLU A 127 -5.77 -13.16 0.12
C GLU A 127 -4.32 -13.24 -0.39
N SER A 128 -3.68 -12.09 -0.66
CA SER A 128 -2.42 -12.04 -1.42
C SER A 128 -1.15 -12.30 -0.60
N LEU A 129 -1.11 -11.92 0.69
CA LEU A 129 0.07 -12.13 1.54
C LEU A 129 0.47 -13.61 1.66
N PRO A 130 -0.42 -14.52 2.12
CA PRO A 130 -0.05 -15.93 2.24
C PRO A 130 0.26 -16.58 0.88
N ASP A 131 -0.38 -16.13 -0.20
CA ASP A 131 -0.07 -16.57 -1.56
C ASP A 131 1.37 -16.20 -1.94
N GLY A 132 1.78 -14.95 -1.73
CA GLY A 132 3.15 -14.48 -1.96
C GLY A 132 4.18 -15.29 -1.18
N ILE A 133 3.96 -15.49 0.13
CA ILE A 133 4.85 -16.28 0.99
C ILE A 133 4.97 -17.72 0.47
N LYS A 134 3.84 -18.35 0.11
CA LYS A 134 3.81 -19.74 -0.37
C LYS A 134 4.51 -19.88 -1.71
N ARG A 135 4.20 -19.03 -2.70
CA ARG A 135 4.88 -19.07 -4.01
C ARG A 135 6.39 -18.82 -3.89
N ALA A 136 6.79 -17.94 -2.95
CA ALA A 136 8.19 -17.64 -2.72
C ALA A 136 8.93 -18.80 -2.04
N THR A 137 8.35 -19.38 -0.98
CA THR A 137 9.13 -20.20 -0.03
C THR A 137 8.60 -21.62 0.18
N ASP A 138 7.39 -21.92 -0.30
CA ASP A 138 6.66 -23.18 -0.07
C ASP A 138 6.53 -23.56 1.42
N VAL A 139 6.75 -22.59 2.31
CA VAL A 139 6.86 -22.84 3.73
C VAL A 139 5.50 -23.18 4.34
N MET A 140 5.49 -24.15 5.26
CA MET A 140 4.34 -24.36 6.14
C MET A 140 4.21 -23.18 7.10
N ILE A 141 3.11 -22.43 7.01
CA ILE A 141 2.79 -21.29 7.89
C ILE A 141 2.26 -21.77 9.25
N ALA A 142 1.47 -22.85 9.27
CA ALA A 142 0.91 -23.41 10.49
C ALA A 142 1.99 -23.76 11.52
N GLY A 143 1.76 -23.38 12.78
CA GLY A 143 2.69 -23.58 13.89
C GLY A 143 3.88 -22.63 13.92
N LYS A 144 4.03 -21.74 12.92
CA LYS A 144 5.08 -20.71 12.95
C LYS A 144 4.69 -19.51 13.78
N ILE A 145 5.70 -18.74 14.17
CA ILE A 145 5.53 -17.38 14.70
C ILE A 145 5.67 -16.43 13.53
N ALA A 146 4.67 -15.57 13.33
CA ALA A 146 4.70 -14.52 12.34
C ALA A 146 4.60 -13.16 13.05
N VAL A 147 5.48 -12.23 12.70
CA VAL A 147 5.48 -10.88 13.25
C VAL A 147 4.93 -9.94 12.19
N VAL A 148 3.90 -9.17 12.55
CA VAL A 148 3.29 -8.15 11.68
C VAL A 148 3.60 -6.78 12.26
N ALA A 149 4.38 -5.99 11.53
CA ALA A 149 4.74 -4.64 11.93
C ALA A 149 3.70 -3.64 11.39
N GLY A 150 2.97 -3.00 12.30
CA GLY A 150 1.83 -2.14 11.96
C GLY A 150 0.51 -2.90 11.93
N TYR A 151 -0.56 -2.27 12.43
CA TYR A 151 -1.89 -2.85 12.54
C TYR A 151 -2.98 -1.89 12.02
N GLY A 152 -2.65 -1.13 10.97
CA GLY A 152 -3.62 -0.48 10.08
C GLY A 152 -4.41 -1.51 9.25
N ASP A 153 -5.01 -1.11 8.14
CA ASP A 153 -5.87 -2.02 7.35
C ASP A 153 -5.10 -3.19 6.73
N VAL A 154 -3.93 -2.90 6.16
CA VAL A 154 -2.98 -3.91 5.65
C VAL A 154 -2.52 -4.84 6.76
N GLY A 155 -2.17 -4.30 7.93
CA GLY A 155 -1.73 -5.07 9.09
C GLY A 155 -2.82 -5.98 9.64
N LYS A 156 -4.06 -5.50 9.74
CA LYS A 156 -5.24 -6.30 10.10
C LYS A 156 -5.46 -7.45 9.13
N GLY A 157 -5.39 -7.18 7.82
CA GLY A 157 -5.53 -8.21 6.78
C GLY A 157 -4.44 -9.28 6.86
N SER A 158 -3.20 -8.83 7.05
CA SER A 158 -2.01 -9.67 7.20
C SER A 158 -2.09 -10.57 8.44
N ALA A 159 -2.44 -10.01 9.58
CA ALA A 159 -2.56 -10.76 10.83
C ALA A 159 -3.69 -11.79 10.76
N ALA A 160 -4.85 -11.40 10.21
CA ALA A 160 -5.99 -12.28 10.05
C ALA A 160 -5.67 -13.49 9.15
N SER A 161 -5.01 -13.28 8.00
CA SER A 161 -4.65 -14.37 7.09
C SER A 161 -3.63 -15.32 7.72
N LEU A 162 -2.56 -14.79 8.30
CA LEU A 162 -1.51 -15.59 8.92
C LEU A 162 -2.06 -16.44 10.08
N ARG A 163 -2.96 -15.87 10.92
CA ARG A 163 -3.65 -16.62 11.96
C ARG A 163 -4.56 -17.70 11.37
N ALA A 164 -5.33 -17.41 10.31
CA ALA A 164 -6.18 -18.39 9.65
C ALA A 164 -5.39 -19.57 9.06
N PHE A 165 -4.15 -19.32 8.63
CA PHE A 165 -3.19 -20.36 8.23
C PHE A 165 -2.51 -21.08 9.41
N GLY A 166 -2.90 -20.80 10.65
CA GLY A 166 -2.42 -21.47 11.86
C GLY A 166 -1.12 -20.92 12.44
N ALA A 167 -0.67 -19.73 12.04
CA ALA A 167 0.48 -19.07 12.67
C ALA A 167 0.07 -18.43 14.01
N ARG A 168 1.01 -18.42 14.96
CA ARG A 168 0.94 -17.53 16.12
C ARG A 168 1.44 -16.15 15.71
N VAL A 169 0.51 -15.20 15.62
CA VAL A 169 0.80 -13.85 15.14
C VAL A 169 1.11 -12.93 16.33
N ILE A 170 2.20 -12.18 16.21
CA ILE A 170 2.61 -11.11 17.12
C ILE A 170 2.56 -9.80 16.34
N VAL A 171 1.98 -8.76 16.91
CA VAL A 171 1.83 -7.44 16.30
C VAL A 171 2.77 -6.44 16.99
N THR A 172 3.40 -5.57 16.21
CA THR A 172 4.08 -4.37 16.74
C THR A 172 3.34 -3.13 16.30
N GLU A 173 3.07 -2.19 17.20
CA GLU A 173 2.36 -0.95 16.87
C GLU A 173 2.90 0.25 17.65
N ILE A 174 2.80 1.41 17.02
CA ILE A 174 3.06 2.73 17.63
C ILE A 174 1.75 3.43 18.00
N ASP A 175 0.65 3.13 17.31
CA ASP A 175 -0.66 3.73 17.60
C ASP A 175 -1.38 2.92 18.70
N PRO A 176 -1.74 3.55 19.84
CA PRO A 176 -2.39 2.85 20.94
C PRO A 176 -3.78 2.31 20.58
N ILE A 177 -4.51 2.93 19.65
CA ILE A 177 -5.84 2.48 19.21
C ILE A 177 -5.69 1.18 18.42
N ASN A 178 -4.76 1.15 17.46
CA ASN A 178 -4.51 -0.06 16.67
C ASN A 178 -3.91 -1.18 17.52
N ALA A 179 -3.00 -0.84 18.46
CA ALA A 179 -2.47 -1.80 19.42
C ALA A 179 -3.59 -2.42 20.27
N LEU A 180 -4.50 -1.60 20.79
CA LEU A 180 -5.64 -2.10 21.56
C LEU A 180 -6.55 -3.00 20.69
N GLN A 181 -6.81 -2.62 19.44
CA GLN A 181 -7.56 -3.47 18.50
C GLN A 181 -6.90 -4.83 18.29
N ALA A 182 -5.57 -4.86 18.09
CA ALA A 182 -4.83 -6.12 17.96
C ALA A 182 -4.96 -6.99 19.22
N ALA A 183 -4.87 -6.39 20.41
CA ALA A 183 -5.04 -7.10 21.68
C ALA A 183 -6.48 -7.62 21.86
N MET A 184 -7.51 -6.86 21.47
CA MET A 184 -8.91 -7.29 21.53
C MET A 184 -9.22 -8.44 20.57
N GLU A 185 -8.53 -8.50 19.44
CA GLU A 185 -8.54 -9.65 18.53
C GLU A 185 -7.72 -10.83 19.08
N GLY A 186 -7.07 -10.71 20.25
CA GLY A 186 -6.29 -11.77 20.88
C GLY A 186 -4.88 -11.96 20.32
N TYR A 187 -4.35 -10.98 19.58
CA TYR A 187 -2.94 -11.00 19.18
C TYR A 187 -2.05 -10.57 20.36
N GLU A 188 -0.87 -11.17 20.45
CA GLU A 188 0.17 -10.63 21.31
C GLU A 188 0.65 -9.30 20.69
N VAL A 189 0.63 -8.22 21.45
CA VAL A 189 1.19 -6.93 21.04
C VAL A 189 2.49 -6.71 21.78
N ASN A 190 3.58 -6.56 21.04
CA ASN A 190 4.91 -6.45 21.60
C ASN A 190 5.80 -5.52 20.76
N THR A 191 7.00 -5.22 21.26
CA THR A 191 8.00 -4.47 20.48
C THR A 191 8.91 -5.42 19.72
N MET A 192 9.52 -4.95 18.63
CA MET A 192 10.45 -5.77 17.85
C MET A 192 11.65 -6.22 18.71
N GLU A 193 12.11 -5.36 19.63
CA GLU A 193 13.23 -5.60 20.55
C GLU A 193 12.94 -6.69 21.59
N ARG A 194 11.66 -6.90 21.94
CA ARG A 194 11.28 -7.96 22.88
C ARG A 194 11.11 -9.30 22.18
N ILE A 195 10.69 -9.26 20.91
CA ILE A 195 10.61 -10.44 20.04
C ILE A 195 12.03 -10.89 19.65
N ASP A 196 12.91 -9.93 19.36
CA ASP A 196 14.32 -10.12 19.08
C ASP A 196 15.20 -9.60 20.24
N ARG A 197 15.56 -10.52 21.14
CA ARG A 197 16.31 -10.25 22.38
C ARG A 197 17.74 -9.70 22.20
N SER A 198 18.15 -9.33 20.99
CA SER A 198 19.49 -8.85 20.67
C SER A 198 19.68 -7.34 20.75
N TRP A 199 18.58 -6.58 20.86
CA TRP A 199 18.60 -5.13 21.07
C TRP A 199 19.22 -4.76 22.45
N PRO A 200 20.02 -3.68 22.58
CA PRO A 200 20.39 -2.66 21.57
C PRO A 200 21.65 -2.98 20.77
N CYS A 201 22.22 -4.16 20.95
CA CYS A 201 23.58 -4.47 20.48
C CYS A 201 23.66 -4.83 18.99
N ARG A 202 22.55 -5.10 18.32
CA ARG A 202 22.50 -5.57 16.92
C ARG A 202 21.30 -5.00 16.17
N SER A 203 21.43 -4.92 14.84
CA SER A 203 20.27 -4.73 13.97
C SER A 203 19.37 -5.96 14.03
N HIS A 204 18.04 -5.76 13.95
CA HIS A 204 17.08 -6.86 14.09
C HIS A 204 17.33 -8.01 13.10
N LEU A 205 17.72 -7.68 11.86
CA LEU A 205 18.03 -8.69 10.83
C LEU A 205 19.20 -9.61 11.24
N SER A 206 20.17 -9.09 12.01
CA SER A 206 21.36 -9.84 12.43
C SER A 206 21.10 -10.85 13.56
N ALA A 207 19.92 -10.82 14.16
CA ALA A 207 19.56 -11.67 15.28
C ALA A 207 18.33 -12.54 15.03
N MET A 208 17.77 -12.44 13.83
CA MET A 208 16.84 -13.43 13.33
C MET A 208 17.49 -14.82 13.33
N LYS A 209 16.66 -15.83 13.62
CA LYS A 209 17.06 -17.23 13.52
C LYS A 209 17.38 -17.60 12.07
N ASP A 210 18.15 -18.67 11.91
CA ASP A 210 18.37 -19.28 10.59
C ASP A 210 17.04 -19.57 9.89
N GLN A 211 17.03 -19.35 8.56
CA GLN A 211 15.86 -19.48 7.69
C GLN A 211 14.65 -18.60 8.07
N ALA A 212 14.86 -17.47 8.76
CA ALA A 212 13.80 -16.48 8.93
C ALA A 212 13.42 -15.86 7.58
N ILE A 213 12.11 -15.72 7.35
CA ILE A 213 11.57 -15.06 6.15
C ILE A 213 11.24 -13.62 6.53
N VAL A 214 11.75 -12.68 5.74
CA VAL A 214 11.50 -11.25 5.89
C VAL A 214 10.94 -10.74 4.57
N CYS A 215 9.80 -10.07 4.61
CA CYS A 215 9.16 -9.50 3.43
C CYS A 215 8.45 -8.20 3.81
N ASN A 216 8.31 -7.31 2.83
CA ASN A 216 7.52 -6.09 2.95
C ASN A 216 6.23 -6.21 2.13
N ILE A 217 5.13 -5.70 2.66
CA ILE A 217 3.84 -5.56 1.97
C ILE A 217 3.21 -4.18 2.14
N GLY A 218 3.98 -3.21 2.62
CA GLY A 218 3.62 -1.80 2.54
C GLY A 218 4.05 -1.19 1.22
N HIS A 219 4.58 0.03 1.24
CA HIS A 219 4.65 0.86 0.03
C HIS A 219 6.02 0.87 -0.65
N PHE A 220 7.07 1.23 0.09
CA PHE A 220 8.42 1.37 -0.45
C PHE A 220 9.39 0.36 0.16
N ASP A 221 10.56 0.21 -0.44
CA ASP A 221 11.64 -0.68 0.02
C ASP A 221 12.34 -0.23 1.31
N ASN A 222 11.97 0.93 1.86
CA ASN A 222 12.58 1.51 3.06
C ASN A 222 12.06 0.94 4.40
N GLU A 223 11.02 0.11 4.39
CA GLU A 223 10.53 -0.55 5.61
C GLU A 223 11.52 -1.61 6.12
N ILE A 224 12.28 -2.21 5.20
CA ILE A 224 13.37 -3.12 5.50
C ILE A 224 14.63 -2.54 4.88
N HIS A 225 15.62 -2.21 5.69
CA HIS A 225 16.90 -1.71 5.20
C HIS A 225 17.76 -2.83 4.56
N VAL A 226 17.31 -3.37 3.42
CA VAL A 226 17.99 -4.44 2.67
C VAL A 226 19.34 -3.96 2.15
N ASP A 227 19.45 -2.73 1.66
CA ASP A 227 20.72 -2.15 1.18
C ASP A 227 21.79 -2.11 2.27
N ALA A 228 21.37 -1.70 3.49
CA ALA A 228 22.25 -1.68 4.64
C ALA A 228 22.67 -3.10 5.04
N LEU A 229 21.78 -4.09 4.87
CA LEU A 229 22.09 -5.49 5.10
C LEU A 229 23.14 -5.96 4.11
N VAL A 230 22.88 -5.92 2.79
CA VAL A 230 23.78 -6.48 1.76
C VAL A 230 25.14 -5.79 1.70
N SER A 231 25.25 -4.56 2.24
CA SER A 231 26.51 -3.81 2.34
C SER A 231 27.41 -4.26 3.50
N ILE A 232 26.96 -5.16 4.39
CA ILE A 232 27.77 -5.66 5.51
C ILE A 232 28.90 -6.56 5.00
N ALA A 233 30.13 -6.26 5.40
CA ALA A 233 31.30 -7.06 5.05
C ALA A 233 31.15 -8.52 5.51
N GLY A 234 31.34 -9.45 4.56
CA GLY A 234 31.29 -10.89 4.82
C GLY A 234 29.89 -11.52 4.68
N ILE A 235 28.86 -10.77 4.27
CA ILE A 235 27.58 -11.35 3.88
C ILE A 235 27.71 -12.08 2.55
N LYS A 236 27.11 -13.27 2.48
CA LYS A 236 26.96 -14.02 1.22
C LYS A 236 25.50 -13.98 0.79
N HIS A 237 25.27 -13.39 -0.38
CA HIS A 237 23.95 -13.28 -1.00
C HIS A 237 23.79 -14.37 -2.06
N VAL A 238 22.74 -15.20 -1.94
CA VAL A 238 22.45 -16.28 -2.89
C VAL A 238 21.03 -16.10 -3.41
N ASN A 239 20.89 -15.81 -4.70
CA ASN A 239 19.59 -15.82 -5.35
C ASN A 239 19.13 -17.27 -5.53
N ILE A 240 18.01 -17.64 -4.90
CA ILE A 240 17.44 -18.98 -4.97
C ILE A 240 16.60 -19.12 -6.25
N LYS A 241 15.79 -18.10 -6.51
CA LYS A 241 14.97 -17.92 -7.71
C LYS A 241 14.60 -16.43 -7.83
N PRO A 242 14.00 -15.97 -8.93
CA PRO A 242 13.56 -14.59 -9.05
C PRO A 242 12.76 -14.13 -7.81
N GLN A 243 13.17 -13.00 -7.22
CA GLN A 243 12.57 -12.39 -6.03
C GLN A 243 12.68 -13.19 -4.72
N VAL A 244 13.48 -14.25 -4.69
CA VAL A 244 13.76 -15.02 -3.48
C VAL A 244 15.26 -15.11 -3.28
N ASP A 245 15.73 -14.38 -2.30
CA ASP A 245 17.13 -14.26 -1.95
C ASP A 245 17.39 -14.84 -0.57
N HIS A 246 18.48 -15.60 -0.46
CA HIS A 246 18.98 -16.12 0.79
C HIS A 246 20.23 -15.35 1.18
N VAL A 247 20.13 -14.61 2.28
CA VAL A 247 21.23 -13.82 2.84
C VAL A 247 21.87 -14.58 3.99
N HIS A 248 23.09 -15.06 3.78
CA HIS A 248 23.88 -15.67 4.84
C HIS A 248 24.64 -14.58 5.61
N LEU A 249 24.29 -14.45 6.89
CA LEU A 249 25.02 -13.59 7.82
C LEU A 249 26.36 -14.23 8.20
N PRO A 250 27.43 -13.44 8.37
CA PRO A 250 28.72 -13.95 8.81
C PRO A 250 28.60 -14.65 10.18
N GLU A 251 29.28 -15.79 10.33
CA GLU A 251 29.30 -16.52 11.60
C GLU A 251 29.78 -15.64 12.76
N ARG A 252 29.21 -15.89 13.94
CA ARG A 252 29.35 -15.10 15.17
C ARG A 252 30.80 -14.68 15.47
N GLN A 253 31.20 -13.48 15.05
CA GLN A 253 32.19 -12.73 15.80
C GLN A 253 31.47 -11.99 16.92
N ALA A 254 31.76 -12.40 18.16
CA ALA A 254 31.38 -11.69 19.36
C ALA A 254 32.01 -10.29 19.37
N ARG A 255 31.41 -9.33 18.67
CA ARG A 255 31.80 -7.93 18.79
C ARG A 255 31.19 -7.37 20.07
N SER A 256 31.95 -7.50 21.15
CA SER A 256 31.82 -6.76 22.39
C SER A 256 32.27 -5.31 22.17
N SER A 257 31.38 -4.44 21.71
CA SER A 257 31.59 -3.00 21.83
C SER A 257 30.24 -2.28 21.73
N CYS A 258 29.55 -2.21 22.86
CA CYS A 258 28.40 -1.33 23.03
C CYS A 258 28.91 0.11 22.99
N SER A 259 28.68 0.82 21.89
CA SER A 259 28.64 2.27 21.91
C SER A 259 27.21 2.67 21.55
N PRO A 260 26.41 3.16 22.51
CA PRO A 260 25.07 3.59 22.23
C PRO A 260 25.16 4.90 21.45
N ARG A 261 25.23 4.81 20.12
CA ARG A 261 24.72 5.93 19.31
C ARG A 261 23.21 5.80 19.41
N ALA A 262 22.65 6.55 20.36
CA ALA A 262 21.23 6.84 20.37
C ALA A 262 20.85 7.28 18.95
N ALA A 263 20.15 6.41 18.21
CA ALA A 263 19.31 6.88 17.14
C ALA A 263 18.18 7.62 17.86
N SER A 264 18.38 8.92 18.06
CA SER A 264 17.30 9.78 18.50
C SER A 264 16.18 9.59 17.49
N SER A 265 15.10 8.93 17.92
CA SER A 265 13.81 8.99 17.28
C SER A 265 13.32 10.43 17.39
N THR A 266 13.91 11.31 16.59
CA THR A 266 13.35 12.63 16.34
C THR A 266 12.38 12.40 15.20
N CYS A 267 11.16 12.00 15.57
CA CYS A 267 9.98 12.35 14.80
C CYS A 267 9.92 13.88 14.79
N THR A 268 10.71 14.53 13.93
CA THR A 268 10.53 15.93 13.62
C THR A 268 9.18 16.02 12.92
N ARG A 269 8.18 16.45 13.69
CA ARG A 269 7.00 17.17 13.20
C ARG A 269 7.40 17.89 11.92
N ALA A 270 6.77 17.54 10.81
CA ALA A 270 6.84 18.37 9.62
C ALA A 270 6.35 19.75 10.04
N ASN A 271 7.26 20.72 10.08
CA ASN A 271 6.94 22.11 10.35
C ASN A 271 5.91 22.55 9.31
N LYS A 272 4.72 22.89 9.81
CA LYS A 272 3.70 23.64 9.07
C LYS A 272 4.17 25.08 8.99
N ASP A 273 5.00 25.39 7.99
CA ASP A 273 5.24 26.77 7.59
C ASP A 273 4.50 27.05 6.27
N SER A 274 3.43 27.81 6.44
CA SER A 274 2.65 28.63 5.49
C SER A 274 3.10 28.67 4.03
N LEU A 275 2.29 28.07 3.15
CA LEU A 275 2.08 28.52 1.76
C LEU A 275 0.59 28.31 1.43
N GLN A 276 -0.10 29.38 1.01
CA GLN A 276 -1.51 29.38 0.62
C GLN A 276 -1.68 28.98 -0.87
N GLU A 277 -2.57 28.00 -1.11
CA GLU A 277 -3.41 27.61 -2.28
C GLU A 277 -2.78 27.57 -3.70
N GLU A 278 -2.97 26.55 -4.55
CA GLU A 278 -4.19 25.79 -4.90
C GLU A 278 -3.90 24.31 -5.21
N GLY A 279 -4.85 23.44 -4.82
CA GLY A 279 -4.92 22.01 -5.14
C GLY A 279 -5.58 21.22 -4.01
N GLU A 280 -6.90 21.10 -4.03
CA GLU A 280 -7.65 20.37 -3.01
C GLU A 280 -7.61 18.85 -3.26
N VAL A 281 -7.62 18.10 -2.16
CA VAL A 281 -7.80 16.65 -2.16
C VAL A 281 -9.25 16.35 -1.78
N TYR A 282 -9.97 15.69 -2.69
CA TYR A 282 -11.35 15.28 -2.51
C TYR A 282 -11.45 13.78 -2.24
N VAL A 283 -12.50 13.36 -1.57
CA VAL A 283 -12.92 11.95 -1.49
C VAL A 283 -14.23 11.81 -2.24
N LEU A 284 -14.49 10.64 -2.83
CA LEU A 284 -15.76 10.37 -3.49
C LEU A 284 -16.93 10.49 -2.50
N PRO A 285 -18.08 11.03 -2.92
CA PRO A 285 -19.25 11.13 -2.07
C PRO A 285 -19.79 9.74 -1.72
N LYS A 286 -20.40 9.63 -0.53
CA LYS A 286 -20.79 8.33 0.05
C LYS A 286 -21.79 7.54 -0.78
N ASN A 287 -22.68 8.21 -1.53
CA ASN A 287 -23.61 7.53 -2.43
C ASN A 287 -22.89 6.75 -3.55
N LEU A 288 -21.75 7.23 -4.06
CA LEU A 288 -20.95 6.50 -5.05
C LEU A 288 -20.21 5.32 -4.41
N ASP A 289 -19.74 5.49 -3.16
CA ASP A 289 -19.15 4.41 -2.36
C ASP A 289 -20.16 3.25 -2.15
N GLU A 290 -21.40 3.59 -1.78
CA GLU A 290 -22.49 2.63 -1.63
C GLU A 290 -22.88 1.98 -2.97
N GLU A 291 -22.86 2.73 -4.08
CA GLU A 291 -23.13 2.18 -5.41
C GLU A 291 -22.07 1.17 -5.84
N VAL A 292 -20.79 1.46 -5.59
CA VAL A 292 -19.70 0.50 -5.82
C VAL A 292 -19.97 -0.79 -5.04
N ALA A 293 -20.34 -0.72 -3.76
CA ALA A 293 -20.68 -1.91 -2.98
C ALA A 293 -21.86 -2.67 -3.61
N ARG A 294 -22.94 -1.96 -3.97
CA ARG A 294 -24.17 -2.53 -4.54
C ARG A 294 -23.92 -3.33 -5.82
N LEU A 295 -23.05 -2.83 -6.70
CA LEU A 295 -22.69 -3.49 -7.96
C LEU A 295 -22.05 -4.88 -7.75
N HIS A 296 -21.40 -5.12 -6.62
CA HIS A 296 -20.72 -6.39 -6.32
C HIS A 296 -21.63 -7.43 -5.65
N LEU A 297 -22.71 -7.00 -4.97
CA LEU A 297 -23.53 -7.88 -4.13
C LEU A 297 -24.19 -9.03 -4.89
N LYS A 298 -24.70 -8.74 -6.10
CA LYS A 298 -25.37 -9.75 -6.94
C LYS A 298 -24.43 -10.92 -7.28
N LYS A 299 -23.14 -10.64 -7.53
CA LYS A 299 -22.13 -11.67 -7.84
C LYS A 299 -21.88 -12.59 -6.66
N LEU A 300 -22.05 -12.09 -5.43
CA LEU A 300 -21.89 -12.85 -4.19
C LEU A 300 -23.20 -13.51 -3.71
N GLY A 301 -24.32 -13.30 -4.43
CA GLY A 301 -25.64 -13.79 -4.02
C GLY A 301 -26.22 -13.09 -2.79
N VAL A 302 -25.67 -11.93 -2.40
CA VAL A 302 -26.15 -11.15 -1.26
C VAL A 302 -27.43 -10.40 -1.65
N LYS A 303 -28.47 -10.52 -0.82
CA LYS A 303 -29.74 -9.80 -0.98
C LYS A 303 -29.83 -8.71 0.07
N LEU A 304 -30.07 -7.47 -0.37
CA LEU A 304 -30.30 -6.35 0.53
C LEU A 304 -31.76 -6.28 0.98
N THR A 305 -31.96 -5.91 2.24
CA THR A 305 -33.25 -5.44 2.73
C THR A 305 -33.46 -4.01 2.26
N THR A 306 -34.67 -3.72 1.76
CA THR A 306 -35.09 -2.36 1.45
C THR A 306 -35.82 -1.77 2.66
N LEU A 307 -35.41 -0.58 3.10
CA LEU A 307 -36.10 0.13 4.18
C LEU A 307 -37.51 0.52 3.73
N SER A 308 -38.50 0.40 4.62
CA SER A 308 -39.76 1.12 4.42
C SER A 308 -39.55 2.62 4.68
N GLN A 309 -40.46 3.47 4.18
CA GLN A 309 -40.39 4.91 4.45
C GLN A 309 -40.40 5.20 5.96
N GLU A 310 -41.25 4.50 6.73
CA GLU A 310 -41.32 4.64 8.19
C GLU A 310 -39.99 4.30 8.88
N GLN A 311 -39.29 3.25 8.43
CA GLN A 311 -37.98 2.87 8.98
C GLN A 311 -36.90 3.89 8.63
N ALA A 312 -36.91 4.39 7.39
CA ALA A 312 -35.97 5.39 6.90
C ALA A 312 -36.12 6.70 7.70
N ASP A 313 -37.36 7.15 7.90
CA ASP A 313 -37.69 8.32 8.72
C ASP A 313 -37.28 8.12 10.19
N TYR A 314 -37.49 6.92 10.74
CA TYR A 314 -37.14 6.60 12.14
C TYR A 314 -35.64 6.73 12.43
N ILE A 315 -34.77 6.32 11.51
CA ILE A 315 -33.31 6.42 11.66
C ILE A 315 -32.70 7.66 10.99
N GLY A 316 -33.53 8.51 10.36
CA GLY A 316 -33.13 9.77 9.77
C GLY A 316 -32.26 9.65 8.52
N VAL A 317 -32.55 8.68 7.64
CA VAL A 317 -31.83 8.49 6.35
C VAL A 317 -32.82 8.34 5.19
N PRO A 318 -32.41 8.61 3.93
CA PRO A 318 -33.24 8.29 2.77
C PRO A 318 -33.34 6.77 2.54
N VAL A 319 -34.44 6.31 1.92
CA VAL A 319 -34.64 4.89 1.57
C VAL A 319 -33.52 4.35 0.67
N GLU A 320 -33.02 5.18 -0.25
CA GLU A 320 -31.97 4.82 -1.22
C GLU A 320 -30.54 5.15 -0.75
N GLY A 321 -30.41 5.71 0.47
CA GLY A 321 -29.16 6.19 1.04
C GLY A 321 -28.81 7.64 0.66
N PRO A 322 -27.65 8.16 1.09
CA PRO A 322 -26.63 7.48 1.90
C PRO A 322 -27.13 7.04 3.27
N PHE A 323 -26.71 5.85 3.72
CA PHE A 323 -27.22 5.22 4.94
C PHE A 323 -26.44 5.57 6.21
N LYS A 324 -25.37 6.35 6.08
CA LYS A 324 -24.46 6.70 7.17
C LYS A 324 -23.95 8.14 7.01
N PRO A 325 -23.63 8.83 8.12
CA PRO A 325 -23.01 10.14 8.04
C PRO A 325 -21.56 10.05 7.55
N ASP A 326 -21.00 11.17 7.07
CA ASP A 326 -19.66 11.20 6.45
C ASP A 326 -18.53 10.77 7.40
N HIS A 327 -18.64 11.10 8.69
CA HIS A 327 -17.64 10.76 9.71
C HIS A 327 -17.71 9.30 10.18
N TYR A 328 -18.61 8.49 9.62
CA TYR A 328 -18.74 7.08 9.96
C TYR A 328 -17.55 6.28 9.40
N ARG A 329 -16.90 5.49 10.25
CA ARG A 329 -15.69 4.75 9.92
C ARG A 329 -16.06 3.35 9.41
N TYR A 330 -16.58 3.26 8.17
CA TYR A 330 -17.37 2.15 7.60
C TYR A 330 -18.79 2.15 8.06
#